data_AF-J9YYR8-F1
#
_entry.id   AF-J9YYR8-F1
#
_cell.length_a   1.000
_cell.length_b   1.000
_cell.length_c   1.000
_cell.angle_alpha   90.00
_cell.angle_beta   90.00
_cell.angle_gamma   90.00
#
_symmetry.space_group_name_H-M   'P 1'
#
loop_
_entity.id
_entity.type
_entity.pdbx_description
1 polymer ?
#
loop_
_entity_poly.entity_id
_entity_poly.type
_entity_poly.pdbx_seq_one_letter_code
_entity_poly.pdbx_strand_id
1 'polypeptide(L)'
;MKRFFFTLILFLILTNCDFRPIYSTEKINFSVKEIIVNDSNKLNKSLAKSLNFLTEIQNTNQLILNININKSIEIKTRNSKGDPEIFEMILILEIQTSNKDNIINTKNLRRNINYNNNSDKFKLNQYEKDLEEILLSKLVEDVLKYLSNLQ
;
A
#
# COMPACT_ATOMS: atom_id res chain seq x y z
N MET A 1 -11.14 -39.14 35.15
CA MET A 1 -10.01 -38.18 35.34
C MET A 1 -9.09 -38.09 34.11
N LYS A 2 -8.62 -39.19 33.50
CA LYS A 2 -7.71 -39.15 32.32
C LYS A 2 -8.24 -38.33 31.12
N ARG A 3 -9.55 -38.42 30.81
CA ARG A 3 -10.18 -37.64 29.71
C ARG A 3 -10.28 -36.13 30.00
N PHE A 4 -10.40 -35.76 31.28
CA PHE A 4 -10.42 -34.35 31.72
C PHE A 4 -9.01 -33.74 31.66
N PHE A 5 -8.00 -34.52 32.07
CA PHE A 5 -6.60 -34.11 31.92
C PHE A 5 -6.19 -33.90 30.45
N PHE A 6 -6.65 -34.77 29.55
CA PHE A 6 -6.38 -34.65 28.12
C PHE A 6 -7.03 -33.39 27.50
N THR A 7 -8.25 -33.06 27.90
CA THR A 7 -8.95 -31.85 27.45
C THR A 7 -8.31 -30.57 28.00
N LEU A 8 -7.82 -30.58 29.24
CA LEU A 8 -7.09 -29.46 29.84
C LEU A 8 -5.76 -29.20 29.13
N ILE A 9 -5.01 -30.25 28.78
CA ILE A 9 -3.75 -30.16 28.03
C ILE A 9 -3.99 -29.61 26.62
N LEU A 10 -5.05 -30.05 25.95
CA LEU A 10 -5.41 -29.55 24.62
C LEU A 10 -5.75 -28.04 24.65
N PHE A 11 -6.41 -27.58 25.70
CA PHE A 11 -6.76 -26.16 25.87
C PHE A 11 -5.53 -25.27 26.06
N LEU A 12 -4.51 -25.74 26.79
CA LEU A 12 -3.26 -25.00 27.01
C LEU A 12 -2.41 -24.84 25.74
N ILE A 13 -2.51 -25.76 24.77
CA ILE A 13 -1.77 -25.67 23.51
C ILE A 13 -2.41 -24.63 22.57
N LEU A 14 -3.72 -24.43 22.67
CA LEU A 14 -4.47 -23.47 21.84
C LEU A 14 -4.30 -22.01 22.30
N THR A 15 -3.84 -21.75 23.52
CA THR A 15 -3.65 -20.38 24.05
C THR A 15 -2.26 -19.78 23.77
N ASN A 16 -1.34 -20.50 23.12
CA ASN A 16 0.02 -20.01 22.83
C ASN A 16 0.13 -19.25 21.49
N CYS A 17 -0.98 -18.73 20.95
CA CYS A 17 -0.89 -17.79 19.84
C CYS A 17 -0.39 -16.44 20.39
N ASP A 18 0.93 -16.21 20.36
CA ASP A 18 1.56 -14.89 20.61
C ASP A 18 1.24 -13.97 19.43
N PHE A 19 -0.05 -13.66 19.26
CA PHE A 19 -0.52 -12.76 18.23
C PHE A 19 -0.10 -11.35 18.64
N ARG A 20 1.08 -10.93 18.19
CA ARG A 20 1.49 -9.54 18.24
C ARG A 20 0.68 -8.81 17.18
N PRO A 21 -0.14 -7.81 17.54
CA PRO A 21 -0.77 -6.98 16.53
C PRO A 21 0.32 -6.46 15.60
N ILE A 22 0.12 -6.57 14.28
CA ILE A 22 1.07 -6.02 13.29
C ILE A 22 1.29 -4.52 13.52
N TYR A 23 0.30 -3.85 14.12
CA TYR A 23 0.32 -2.44 14.52
C TYR A 23 0.50 -2.23 16.03
N SER A 24 1.05 -3.22 16.75
CA SER A 24 1.25 -3.17 18.21
C SER A 24 2.34 -2.18 18.58
N THR A 25 1.96 -0.91 18.73
CA THR A 25 2.63 0.06 19.62
C THR A 25 4.15 0.22 19.47
N GLU A 26 4.74 -0.08 18.31
CA GLU A 26 6.00 0.57 17.98
C GLU A 26 5.65 2.04 17.76
N LYS A 27 5.98 2.87 18.75
CA LYS A 27 5.82 4.32 18.65
C LYS A 27 6.44 4.73 17.32
N ILE A 28 5.60 5.26 16.43
CA ILE A 28 6.04 5.92 15.21
C ILE A 28 6.96 7.05 15.66
N ASN A 29 8.28 6.79 15.64
CA ASN A 29 9.31 7.70 16.13
C ASN A 29 9.72 8.72 15.06
N PHE A 30 8.94 8.83 13.99
CA PHE A 30 9.10 9.83 12.94
C PHE A 30 7.84 10.68 12.85
N SER A 31 8.01 11.93 12.44
CA SER A 31 6.94 12.81 11.98
C SER A 31 7.19 13.13 10.53
N VAL A 32 6.14 13.28 9.74
CA VAL A 32 6.27 13.78 8.37
C VAL A 32 6.05 15.29 8.44
N LYS A 33 7.03 16.08 8.04
CA LYS A 33 6.90 17.54 7.97
C LYS A 33 6.04 17.95 6.78
N GLU A 34 6.30 17.31 5.63
CA GLU A 34 5.68 17.67 4.37
C GLU A 34 5.68 16.45 3.43
N ILE A 35 4.64 16.38 2.61
CA ILE A 35 4.54 15.45 1.49
C ILE A 35 4.59 16.26 0.20
N ILE A 36 5.73 16.17 -0.48
CA ILE A 36 6.00 16.81 -1.76
C ILE A 36 5.57 15.87 -2.87
N VAL A 37 4.88 16.41 -3.87
CA VAL A 37 4.39 15.67 -5.02
C VAL A 37 5.00 16.28 -6.28
N ASN A 38 5.82 15.52 -7.00
CA ASN A 38 6.53 16.05 -8.18
C ASN A 38 5.63 16.27 -9.40
N ASP A 39 4.55 15.49 -9.55
CA ASP A 39 3.58 15.62 -10.65
C ASP A 39 2.16 15.82 -10.11
N SER A 40 1.49 16.86 -10.60
CA SER A 40 0.14 17.27 -10.18
C SER A 40 -1.00 16.37 -10.70
N ASN A 41 -0.71 15.18 -11.21
CA ASN A 41 -1.70 14.22 -11.66
C ASN A 41 -2.68 13.80 -10.53
N LYS A 42 -3.88 13.35 -10.92
CA LYS A 42 -4.97 13.02 -9.98
C LYS A 42 -4.58 11.92 -8.98
N LEU A 43 -3.82 10.92 -9.44
CA LEU A 43 -3.39 9.79 -8.62
C LEU A 43 -2.45 10.23 -7.51
N ASN A 44 -1.44 11.02 -7.87
CA ASN A 44 -0.48 11.62 -6.94
C ASN A 44 -1.19 12.47 -5.88
N LYS A 45 -2.13 13.33 -6.30
CA LYS A 45 -2.95 14.13 -5.37
C LYS A 45 -3.79 13.26 -4.43
N SER A 46 -4.36 12.17 -4.94
CA SER A 46 -5.20 11.25 -4.15
C SER A 46 -4.37 10.50 -3.12
N LEU A 47 -3.17 10.05 -3.49
CA LEU A 47 -2.22 9.43 -2.59
C LEU A 47 -1.74 10.41 -1.51
N ALA A 48 -1.31 11.61 -1.89
CA ALA A 48 -0.89 12.65 -0.95
C ALA A 48 -1.99 13.00 0.06
N LYS A 49 -3.24 13.16 -0.41
CA LYS A 49 -4.40 13.40 0.46
C LYS A 49 -4.61 12.25 1.45
N SER A 50 -4.44 11.01 1.00
CA SER A 50 -4.59 9.81 1.85
C SER A 50 -3.50 9.69 2.90
N LEU A 51 -2.33 10.30 2.67
CA LEU A 51 -1.19 10.30 3.59
C LEU A 51 -1.09 11.57 4.44
N ASN A 52 -1.95 12.58 4.19
CA ASN A 52 -1.83 13.90 4.81
C ASN A 52 -1.92 13.87 6.35
N PHE A 53 -2.63 12.90 6.92
CA PHE A 53 -2.73 12.71 8.37
C PHE A 53 -1.36 12.48 9.04
N LEU A 54 -0.35 12.02 8.30
CA LEU A 54 1.01 11.83 8.82
C LEU A 54 1.69 13.17 9.14
N THR A 55 1.20 14.28 8.57
CA THR A 55 1.76 15.62 8.80
C THR A 55 1.31 16.28 10.11
N GLU A 56 0.23 15.77 10.70
CA GLU A 56 -0.35 16.31 11.94
C GLU A 56 0.39 15.80 13.19
N ILE A 57 1.24 14.78 13.04
CA ILE A 57 1.98 14.15 14.14
C ILE A 57 3.21 15.00 14.49
N GLN A 58 3.21 15.61 15.68
CA GLN A 58 4.35 16.38 16.17
C GLN A 58 5.42 15.44 16.77
N ASN A 59 6.61 15.42 16.18
CA ASN A 59 7.78 14.71 16.70
C ASN A 59 9.08 15.48 16.38
N THR A 60 10.18 15.16 17.06
CA THR A 60 11.49 15.81 16.88
C THR A 60 12.19 15.40 15.59
N ASN A 61 11.88 14.21 15.06
CA ASN A 61 12.43 13.68 13.82
C ASN A 61 11.47 13.94 12.66
N GLN A 62 11.74 15.02 11.93
CA GLN A 62 10.92 15.48 10.81
C GLN A 62 11.46 14.94 9.47
N LEU A 63 10.67 14.12 8.80
CA LEU A 63 10.94 13.60 7.47
C LEU A 63 10.16 14.40 6.42
N ILE A 64 10.77 14.63 5.26
CA ILE A 64 10.08 15.09 4.06
C ILE A 64 9.90 13.86 3.15
N LEU A 65 8.67 13.65 2.68
CA LEU A 65 8.35 12.58 1.74
C LEU A 65 8.17 13.20 0.36
N ASN A 66 9.03 12.86 -0.59
CA ASN A 66 8.78 13.15 -1.98
C ASN A 66 8.21 11.89 -2.66
N ILE A 67 7.00 11.99 -3.20
CA ILE A 67 6.27 10.87 -3.78
C ILE A 67 5.94 11.11 -5.25
N ASN A 68 6.04 10.04 -6.04
CA ASN A 68 5.60 10.03 -7.42
C ASN A 68 5.01 8.67 -7.80
N ILE A 69 3.76 8.65 -8.28
CA ILE A 69 3.06 7.44 -8.71
C ILE A 69 2.85 7.44 -10.23
N ASN A 70 3.20 6.31 -10.85
CA ASN A 70 2.97 6.03 -12.24
C ASN A 70 1.98 4.88 -12.39
N LYS A 71 1.03 5.03 -13.32
CA LYS A 71 0.06 4.00 -13.70
C LYS A 71 0.37 3.47 -15.10
N SER A 72 0.33 2.16 -15.27
CA SER A 72 0.30 1.50 -16.58
C SER A 72 -0.80 0.43 -16.65
N ILE A 73 -1.26 0.14 -17.86
CA ILE A 73 -2.15 -0.98 -18.16
C ILE A 73 -1.49 -1.82 -19.26
N GLU A 74 -1.31 -3.11 -18.98
CA GLU A 74 -0.67 -4.06 -19.89
C GLU A 74 -1.67 -5.14 -20.31
N ILE A 75 -1.53 -5.68 -21.52
CA ILE A 75 -2.32 -6.83 -21.98
C ILE A 75 -1.61 -8.10 -21.52
N LYS A 76 -2.26 -8.90 -20.67
CA LYS A 76 -1.70 -10.17 -20.16
C LYS A 76 -1.99 -11.33 -21.09
N THR A 77 -3.21 -11.39 -21.63
CA THR A 77 -3.62 -12.46 -22.53
C THR A 77 -4.47 -11.92 -23.66
N ARG A 78 -4.48 -12.67 -24.76
CA ARG A 78 -5.34 -12.44 -25.91
C ARG A 78 -6.13 -13.70 -26.21
N ASN A 79 -7.36 -13.54 -26.69
CA ASN A 79 -8.19 -14.65 -27.13
C ASN A 79 -7.70 -15.23 -28.48
N SER A 80 -8.38 -16.27 -28.98
CA SER A 80 -8.05 -16.91 -30.27
C SER A 80 -8.19 -16.00 -31.50
N LYS A 81 -8.87 -14.86 -31.36
CA LYS A 81 -9.00 -13.82 -32.41
C LYS A 81 -7.91 -12.74 -32.32
N GLY A 82 -7.06 -12.79 -31.29
CA GLY A 82 -6.03 -11.80 -31.02
C GLY A 82 -6.52 -10.60 -30.18
N ASP A 83 -7.78 -10.58 -29.76
CA ASP A 83 -8.32 -9.49 -28.94
C ASP A 83 -7.82 -9.61 -27.49
N PRO A 84 -7.52 -8.49 -26.79
CA PRO A 84 -7.18 -8.51 -25.38
C PRO A 84 -8.30 -9.17 -24.55
N GLU A 85 -7.93 -10.15 -23.74
CA GLU A 85 -8.87 -10.87 -22.87
C GLU A 85 -8.66 -10.48 -21.41
N ILE A 86 -7.41 -10.42 -20.95
CA ILE A 86 -7.04 -10.02 -19.59
C ILE A 86 -6.07 -8.84 -19.67
N PHE A 87 -6.35 -7.81 -18.88
CA PHE A 87 -5.46 -6.69 -18.62
C PHE A 87 -4.83 -6.80 -17.23
N GLU A 88 -3.67 -6.16 -17.04
CA GLU A 88 -3.04 -5.93 -15.75
C GLU A 88 -2.88 -4.42 -15.55
N MET A 89 -3.52 -3.89 -14.51
CA MET A 89 -3.26 -2.52 -14.06
C MET A 89 -2.12 -2.56 -13.05
N ILE A 90 -1.13 -1.68 -13.23
CA ILE A 90 0.07 -1.59 -12.40
C ILE A 90 0.19 -0.17 -11.89
N LEU A 91 0.39 -0.01 -10.58
CA LEU A 91 0.82 1.22 -9.94
C LEU A 91 2.23 1.05 -9.39
N ILE A 92 3.12 1.96 -9.75
CA ILE A 92 4.49 2.05 -9.23
C ILE A 92 4.63 3.38 -8.51
N LEU A 93 4.88 3.32 -7.21
CA LEU A 93 5.11 4.47 -6.35
C LEU A 93 6.60 4.55 -6.00
N GLU A 94 7.21 5.67 -6.35
CA GLU A 94 8.55 6.05 -5.94
C GLU A 94 8.44 6.97 -4.72
N ILE A 95 9.15 6.62 -3.65
CA ILE A 95 9.20 7.39 -2.40
C ILE A 95 10.65 7.74 -2.12
N GLN A 96 10.91 9.01 -1.95
CA GLN A 96 12.18 9.52 -1.45
C GLN A 96 11.95 10.16 -0.09
N THR A 97 12.72 9.72 0.91
CA THR A 97 12.67 10.27 2.27
C THR A 97 13.91 11.12 2.52
N SER A 98 13.73 12.31 3.09
CA SER A 98 14.83 13.22 3.40
C SER A 98 14.67 13.89 4.77
N ASN A 99 15.78 14.33 5.36
CA ASN A 99 15.82 15.11 6.60
C ASN A 99 16.85 16.23 6.43
N LYS A 100 16.45 17.48 6.73
CA LYS A 100 17.30 18.68 6.65
C LYS A 100 18.17 18.66 5.38
N ASP A 101 17.49 18.45 4.25
CA ASP A 101 18.03 18.48 2.87
C ASP A 101 18.91 17.29 2.44
N ASN A 102 19.15 16.31 3.31
CA ASN A 102 19.84 15.06 2.93
C ASN A 102 18.83 13.95 2.62
N ILE A 103 19.01 13.29 1.48
CA ILE A 103 18.25 12.09 1.12
C ILE A 103 18.68 10.96 2.05
N ILE A 104 17.72 10.42 2.80
CA ILE A 104 17.94 9.30 3.72
C ILE A 104 17.78 7.99 2.95
N ASN A 105 16.69 7.86 2.18
CA ASN A 105 16.36 6.61 1.51
C ASN A 105 15.49 6.84 0.27
N THR A 106 15.51 5.87 -0.64
CA THR A 106 14.59 5.79 -1.78
C THR A 106 13.99 4.39 -1.83
N LYS A 107 12.68 4.31 -2.09
CA LYS A 107 11.95 3.05 -2.13
C LYS A 107 10.92 3.07 -3.26
N ASN A 108 10.92 2.00 -4.04
CA ASN A 108 9.87 1.73 -5.01
C ASN A 108 8.90 0.69 -4.45
N LEU A 109 7.62 1.01 -4.49
CA LEU A 109 6.52 0.14 -4.12
C LEU A 109 5.69 -0.15 -5.38
N ARG A 110 5.35 -1.42 -5.60
CA ARG A 110 4.61 -1.86 -6.78
C ARG A 110 3.38 -2.64 -6.35
N ARG A 111 2.23 -2.29 -6.90
CA ARG A 111 0.98 -3.04 -6.78
C ARG A 111 0.35 -3.23 -8.15
N ASN A 112 -0.29 -4.37 -8.34
CA ASN A 112 -0.93 -4.74 -9.60
C ASN A 112 -2.21 -5.54 -9.35
N ILE A 113 -3.12 -5.50 -10.31
CA ILE A 113 -4.33 -6.31 -10.33
C ILE A 113 -4.69 -6.69 -11.76
N ASN A 114 -5.09 -7.95 -11.94
CA ASN A 114 -5.58 -8.46 -13.22
C ASN A 114 -7.09 -8.33 -13.29
N TYR A 115 -7.60 -8.03 -14.47
CA TYR A 115 -9.03 -7.92 -14.73
C TYR A 115 -9.38 -8.29 -16.17
N ASN A 116 -10.60 -8.78 -16.36
CA ASN A 116 -11.08 -9.16 -17.68
C ASN A 116 -11.47 -7.93 -18.49
N ASN A 117 -11.22 -7.98 -19.80
CA ASN A 117 -11.73 -7.00 -20.75
C ASN A 117 -13.27 -7.06 -20.78
N ASN A 118 -13.90 -5.93 -21.10
CA ASN A 118 -15.33 -5.83 -21.35
C ASN A 118 -15.55 -5.14 -22.70
N SER A 119 -16.47 -5.69 -23.50
CA SER A 119 -16.86 -5.09 -24.78
C SER A 119 -17.51 -3.71 -24.58
N ASP A 120 -18.23 -3.52 -23.47
CA ASP A 120 -18.73 -2.22 -23.04
C ASP A 120 -17.59 -1.39 -22.42
N LYS A 121 -17.05 -0.46 -23.22
CA LYS A 121 -15.92 0.38 -22.83
C LYS A 121 -16.24 1.39 -21.73
N PHE A 122 -17.51 1.76 -21.58
CA PHE A 122 -17.91 2.65 -20.50
C PHE A 122 -17.88 1.92 -19.16
N LYS A 123 -18.45 0.71 -19.10
CA LYS A 123 -18.40 -0.14 -17.90
C LYS A 123 -16.97 -0.54 -17.55
N LEU A 124 -16.14 -0.85 -18.57
CA LEU A 124 -14.73 -1.16 -18.36
C LEU A 124 -14.00 -0.01 -17.66
N ASN A 125 -14.16 1.22 -18.16
CA ASN A 125 -13.53 2.41 -17.59
C ASN A 125 -14.03 2.74 -16.17
N GLN A 126 -15.29 2.46 -15.85
CA GLN A 126 -15.79 2.58 -14.48
C GLN A 126 -15.14 1.56 -13.55
N TYR A 127 -15.10 0.30 -13.98
CA TYR A 127 -14.47 -0.76 -13.20
C TYR A 127 -12.97 -0.51 -12.99
N GLU A 128 -12.25 0.00 -13.99
CA GLU A 128 -10.85 0.40 -13.86
C GLU A 128 -10.64 1.47 -12.79
N LYS A 129 -11.58 2.42 -12.60
CA LYS A 129 -11.49 3.41 -11.52
C LYS A 129 -11.63 2.77 -10.15
N ASP A 130 -12.54 1.83 -10.00
CA ASP A 130 -12.72 1.09 -8.75
C ASP A 130 -11.45 0.29 -8.39
N LEU A 131 -10.84 -0.36 -9.39
CA LEU A 131 -9.58 -1.08 -9.23
C LEU A 131 -8.41 -0.14 -8.88
N GLU A 132 -8.37 1.05 -9.48
CA GLU A 132 -7.39 2.09 -9.17
C GLU A 132 -7.47 2.52 -7.69
N GLU A 133 -8.68 2.73 -7.16
CA GLU A 133 -8.89 3.07 -5.74
C GLU A 133 -8.45 1.94 -4.80
N ILE A 134 -8.73 0.68 -5.16
CA ILE A 134 -8.27 -0.49 -4.41
C ILE A 134 -6.74 -0.57 -4.37
N LEU A 135 -6.06 -0.35 -5.50
CA LEU A 135 -4.60 -0.35 -5.56
C LEU A 135 -4.00 0.82 -4.77
N LEU A 136 -4.62 2.00 -4.82
CA LEU A 136 -4.17 3.17 -4.08
C LEU A 136 -4.25 2.93 -2.56
N SER A 137 -5.33 2.33 -2.07
CA SER A 137 -5.47 1.94 -0.66
C SER A 137 -4.37 0.96 -0.22
N LYS A 138 -4.06 -0.06 -1.04
CA LYS A 138 -2.96 -0.99 -0.76
C LYS A 138 -1.59 -0.33 -0.76
N LEU A 139 -1.37 0.66 -1.62
CA LEU A 139 -0.12 1.43 -1.63
C LEU A 139 0.01 2.29 -0.37
N VAL A 140 -1.07 2.88 0.15
CA VAL A 140 -1.05 3.60 1.43
C VAL A 140 -0.60 2.68 2.56
N GLU A 141 -1.14 1.47 2.65
CA GLU A 141 -0.71 0.47 3.64
C GLU A 141 0.79 0.13 3.51
N ASP A 142 1.28 -0.04 2.27
CA ASP A 142 2.70 -0.30 2.03
C ASP A 142 3.58 0.88 2.41
N VAL A 143 3.14 2.12 2.19
CA VAL A 143 3.83 3.33 2.64
C VAL A 143 3.94 3.33 4.16
N LEU A 144 2.83 3.10 4.88
CA LEU A 144 2.83 3.08 6.34
C LEU A 144 3.75 1.99 6.88
N LYS A 145 3.74 0.81 6.28
CA LYS A 145 4.65 -0.28 6.61
C LYS A 145 6.11 0.08 6.32
N TYR A 146 6.38 0.71 5.18
CA TYR A 146 7.73 1.15 4.83
C TYR A 146 8.25 2.17 5.86
N LEU A 147 7.47 3.20 6.16
CA LEU A 147 7.86 4.24 7.10
C LEU A 147 8.07 3.68 8.52
N SER A 148 7.22 2.76 8.96
CA SER A 148 7.36 2.09 10.27
C SER A 148 8.66 1.32 10.42
N ASN A 149 9.27 0.86 9.32
CA ASN A 149 10.53 0.11 9.31
C ASN A 149 11.77 1.00 9.09
N LEU A 150 11.64 2.33 9.04
CA LEU A 150 12.78 3.26 8.85
C LEU A 150 13.63 3.48 10.13
N GLN A 151 13.59 2.54 11.09
CA GLN A 151 14.41 2.56 12.30
C GLN A 151 15.92 2.53 12.00
#